data_AF-E4RME5-F1
#
_entry.id   AF-E4RME5-F1
#
_cell.length_a   1.000
_cell.length_b   1.000
_cell.length_c   1.000
_cell.angle_alpha   90.00
_cell.angle_beta   90.00
_cell.angle_gamma   90.00
#
_symmetry.space_group_name_H-M   'P 1'
#
loop_
_entity.id
_entity.type
_entity.pdbx_description
1 polymer ?
#
loop_
_entity_poly.entity_id
_entity_poly.type
_entity_poly.pdbx_seq_one_letter_code
_entity_poly.pdbx_strand_id
1 'polypeptide(L)'
;MNLFRQKAEEIGKVPNSNDIQQDIDLPSYEIFKKELGRIRESVYLKDIVKEFNDLYKKNKNFCKDCVKDPDSCNENLEVCKQDAKLYFEKYDEIY
;
A
#
# COMPACT_ATOMS: atom_id res chain seq x y z
N MET A 1 -4.00 -16.10 4.76
CA MET A 1 -3.03 -14.98 4.85
C MET A 1 -2.46 -14.55 3.51
N ASN A 2 -2.21 -15.46 2.56
CA ASN A 2 -1.64 -15.09 1.26
C ASN A 2 -2.51 -14.10 0.45
N LEU A 3 -3.84 -14.29 0.47
CA LEU A 3 -4.78 -13.45 -0.29
C LEU A 3 -4.76 -11.96 0.14
N PHE A 4 -4.64 -11.68 1.45
CA PHE A 4 -4.57 -10.30 1.94
C PHE A 4 -3.29 -9.59 1.47
N ARG A 5 -2.16 -10.31 1.48
CA ARG A 5 -0.90 -9.79 0.95
C ARG A 5 -1.00 -9.55 -0.56
N GLN A 6 -1.53 -10.51 -1.32
CA GLN A 6 -1.74 -10.34 -2.76
C GLN A 6 -2.58 -9.11 -3.07
N LYS A 7 -3.66 -8.89 -2.31
CA LYS A 7 -4.46 -7.67 -2.47
C LYS A 7 -3.66 -6.41 -2.16
N ALA A 8 -2.87 -6.43 -1.10
CA ALA A 8 -2.02 -5.30 -0.72
C ALA A 8 -0.96 -4.96 -1.78
N GLU A 9 -0.38 -5.99 -2.42
CA GLU A 9 0.56 -5.88 -3.54
C GLU A 9 -0.11 -5.25 -4.76
N GLU A 10 -1.31 -5.72 -5.12
CA GLU A 10 -2.10 -5.19 -6.24
C GLU A 10 -2.39 -3.69 -6.09
N ILE A 11 -2.81 -3.26 -4.89
CA ILE A 11 -3.23 -1.87 -4.66
C ILE A 11 -2.09 -0.97 -4.14
N GLY A 12 -0.91 -1.55 -3.86
CA GLY A 12 0.26 -0.85 -3.34
C GLY A 12 0.08 -0.18 -1.97
N LYS A 13 -0.89 -0.64 -1.16
CA LYS A 13 -1.21 -0.12 0.18
C LYS A 13 -1.92 -1.18 1.02
N VAL A 14 -2.08 -0.92 2.32
CA VAL A 14 -2.88 -1.77 3.21
C VAL A 14 -4.36 -1.74 2.76
N PRO A 15 -4.98 -2.89 2.43
CA PRO A 15 -6.39 -2.97 2.07
C PRO A 15 -7.29 -2.40 3.17
N ASN A 16 -8.23 -1.54 2.76
CA ASN A 16 -9.27 -1.02 3.64
C ASN A 16 -10.54 -1.90 3.57
N SER A 17 -11.57 -1.56 4.36
CA SER A 17 -12.81 -2.34 4.41
C SER A 17 -13.49 -2.46 3.04
N ASN A 18 -13.49 -1.41 2.23
CA ASN A 18 -14.08 -1.42 0.89
C ASN A 18 -13.24 -2.27 -0.08
N ASP A 19 -11.91 -2.14 -0.02
CA ASP A 19 -11.02 -2.96 -0.87
C ASP A 19 -11.24 -4.45 -0.63
N ILE A 20 -11.49 -4.84 0.63
CA ILE A 20 -11.80 -6.23 1.02
C ILE A 20 -13.21 -6.63 0.60
N GLN A 21 -14.20 -5.75 0.82
CA GLN A 21 -15.60 -6.05 0.56
C GLN A 21 -15.91 -6.20 -0.94
N GLN A 22 -15.17 -5.51 -1.79
CA GLN A 22 -15.32 -5.54 -3.24
C GLN A 22 -14.59 -6.71 -3.91
N ASP A 23 -13.68 -7.36 -3.19
CA ASP A 23 -12.90 -8.47 -3.69
C ASP A 23 -13.60 -9.79 -3.40
N ILE A 24 -14.05 -10.48 -4.45
CA ILE A 24 -14.80 -11.73 -4.32
C ILE A 24 -13.95 -12.90 -3.81
N ASP A 25 -12.62 -12.81 -3.98
CA ASP A 25 -11.69 -13.85 -3.55
C ASP A 25 -11.28 -13.67 -2.07
N LEU A 26 -11.57 -12.51 -1.47
CA LEU A 26 -11.37 -12.26 -0.05
C LEU A 26 -12.61 -12.61 0.78
N PRO A 27 -12.42 -13.12 2.01
CA PRO A 27 -13.52 -13.19 2.95
C PRO A 27 -14.01 -11.77 3.27
N SER A 28 -15.29 -11.63 3.61
CA SER A 28 -15.87 -10.33 3.92
C SER A 28 -15.14 -9.64 5.07
N TYR A 29 -15.24 -8.31 5.11
CA TYR A 29 -14.60 -7.53 6.17
C TYR A 29 -15.06 -7.95 7.58
N GLU A 30 -16.32 -8.36 7.73
CA GLU A 30 -16.84 -8.86 9.01
C GLU A 30 -16.16 -10.16 9.45
N ILE A 31 -15.87 -11.07 8.52
CA ILE A 31 -15.10 -12.30 8.82
C ILE A 31 -13.68 -11.91 9.23
N PHE A 32 -13.03 -10.99 8.50
CA PHE A 32 -11.71 -10.47 8.88
C PHE A 32 -11.69 -9.90 10.29
N LYS A 33 -12.66 -9.05 10.63
CA LYS A 33 -12.76 -8.40 11.93
C LYS A 33 -12.98 -9.40 13.06
N LYS A 34 -13.78 -10.44 12.82
CA LYS A 34 -14.05 -11.51 13.78
C LYS A 34 -12.80 -12.34 14.06
N GLU A 35 -12.06 -12.73 13.02
CA GLU A 35 -10.92 -13.66 13.14
C GLU A 35 -9.60 -12.95 13.51
N LEU A 36 -9.35 -11.76 12.95
CA LEU A 36 -8.07 -11.07 13.06
C LEU A 36 -8.14 -9.75 13.83
N GLY A 37 -9.34 -9.33 14.24
CA GLY A 37 -9.57 -8.03 14.87
C GLY A 37 -9.46 -6.87 13.87
N ARG A 38 -9.12 -5.69 14.37
CA ARG A 38 -8.88 -4.53 13.49
C ARG A 38 -7.61 -4.76 12.68
N ILE A 39 -7.71 -4.66 11.35
CA ILE A 39 -6.59 -4.95 10.42
C ILE A 39 -5.29 -4.27 10.85
N ARG A 40 -5.34 -2.96 11.14
CA ARG A 40 -4.15 -2.17 11.49
C ARG A 40 -3.57 -2.47 12.87
N GLU A 41 -4.32 -3.15 13.72
CA GLU A 41 -3.93 -3.53 15.08
C GLU A 41 -3.67 -5.04 15.19
N SER A 42 -3.92 -5.80 14.11
CA SER A 42 -3.84 -7.24 14.11
C SER A 42 -2.39 -7.70 14.23
N VAL A 43 -2.10 -8.51 15.25
CA VAL A 43 -0.77 -9.11 15.46
C VAL A 43 -0.39 -10.02 14.27
N TYR A 44 -1.38 -10.69 13.66
CA TYR A 44 -1.18 -11.56 12.50
C TYR A 44 -0.81 -10.78 11.23
N LEU A 45 -1.26 -9.53 11.11
CA LEU A 45 -1.02 -8.71 9.92
C LEU A 45 0.08 -7.68 10.15
N LYS A 46 0.70 -7.62 11.33
CA LYS A 46 1.60 -6.55 11.76
C LYS A 46 2.69 -6.26 10.73
N ASP A 47 3.35 -7.29 10.22
CA ASP A 47 4.46 -7.12 9.27
C ASP A 47 3.96 -6.63 7.90
N ILE A 48 2.87 -7.21 7.39
CA ILE A 48 2.23 -6.77 6.14
C ILE A 48 1.76 -5.33 6.27
N VAL A 49 1.07 -4.99 7.36
CA VAL A 49 0.58 -3.64 7.63
C VAL A 49 1.73 -2.64 7.68
N LYS A 50 2.84 -2.99 8.34
CA LYS A 50 4.03 -2.13 8.40
C LYS A 50 4.61 -1.91 7.02
N GLU A 51 4.91 -2.99 6.30
CA GLU A 51 5.49 -2.99 4.96
C GLU A 51 4.70 -2.12 3.98
N PHE A 52 3.38 -2.33 3.88
CA PHE A 52 2.54 -1.59 2.94
C PHE A 52 2.22 -0.16 3.39
N ASN A 53 2.27 0.14 4.69
CA ASN A 53 2.22 1.53 5.15
C ASN A 53 3.49 2.29 4.76
N ASP A 54 4.66 1.66 4.92
CA ASP A 54 5.93 2.25 4.56
C ASP A 54 6.01 2.44 3.04
N LEU A 55 5.60 1.44 2.25
CA LEU A 55 5.50 1.54 0.80
C LEU A 55 4.55 2.68 0.38
N TYR A 56 3.36 2.76 0.95
CA TYR A 56 2.40 3.81 0.63
C TYR A 56 2.95 5.21 0.94
N LYS A 57 3.66 5.37 2.07
CA LYS A 57 4.34 6.64 2.41
C LYS A 57 5.45 6.97 1.41
N LYS A 58 6.32 6.00 1.08
CA LYS A 58 7.40 6.18 0.10
C LYS A 58 6.84 6.63 -1.25
N ASN A 59 5.79 5.96 -1.73
CA ASN A 59 5.10 6.31 -2.97
C ASN A 59 4.47 7.69 -2.92
N LYS A 60 3.82 8.05 -1.81
CA LYS A 60 3.22 9.38 -1.65
C LYS A 60 4.26 10.49 -1.67
N ASN A 61 5.38 10.32 -0.96
CA ASN A 61 6.47 11.28 -0.96
C ASN A 61 7.14 11.35 -2.32
N PHE A 62 7.32 10.22 -3.01
CA PHE A 62 7.84 10.20 -4.38
C PHE A 62 6.99 11.06 -5.33
N CYS A 63 5.67 10.92 -5.30
CA CYS A 63 4.80 11.78 -6.11
C CYS A 63 4.85 13.24 -5.67
N LYS A 64 4.93 13.50 -4.36
CA LYS A 64 4.98 14.86 -3.80
C LYS A 64 6.27 15.60 -4.19
N ASP A 65 7.38 14.89 -4.23
CA ASP A 65 8.71 15.43 -4.57
C ASP A 65 8.96 15.42 -6.09
N CYS A 66 8.03 14.85 -6.86
CA CYS A 66 8.06 14.91 -8.32
C CYS A 66 7.90 16.35 -8.80
N VAL A 67 8.57 16.66 -9.91
CA VAL A 67 8.44 17.98 -10.59
C VAL A 67 7.06 18.19 -11.23
N LYS A 68 6.29 17.11 -11.43
CA LYS A 68 4.93 17.17 -11.98
C LYS A 68 3.95 17.52 -10.87
N ASP A 69 2.95 18.32 -11.20
CA ASP A 69 1.88 18.67 -10.26
C ASP A 69 1.06 17.42 -9.88
N PRO A 70 0.95 17.09 -8.58
CA PRO A 70 0.34 15.83 -8.14
C PRO A 70 -1.18 15.78 -8.33
N ASP A 71 -1.86 16.92 -8.44
CA ASP A 71 -3.32 16.98 -8.60
C ASP A 71 -3.75 16.82 -10.07
N SER A 72 -2.83 17.04 -11.01
CA SER A 72 -3.07 16.92 -12.45
C SER A 72 -2.28 15.79 -13.12
N CYS A 73 -1.32 15.17 -12.42
CA CYS A 73 -0.55 14.04 -12.91
C CYS A 73 -1.38 12.75 -12.89
N ASN A 74 -1.76 12.27 -14.07
CA ASN A 74 -2.45 10.98 -14.27
C ASN A 74 -1.51 9.85 -14.72
N GLU A 75 -0.21 9.99 -14.45
CA GLU A 75 0.78 8.99 -14.82
C GLU A 75 0.67 7.75 -13.94
N ASN A 76 0.99 6.59 -14.52
CA ASN A 76 1.06 5.35 -13.78
C ASN A 76 2.31 5.34 -12.88
N LEU A 77 2.09 5.19 -11.56
CA LEU A 77 3.17 5.19 -10.58
C LEU A 77 4.24 4.12 -10.83
N GLU A 78 3.87 2.93 -11.27
CA GLU A 78 4.82 1.84 -11.55
C GLU A 78 5.70 2.16 -12.76
N VAL A 79 5.16 2.88 -13.74
CA VAL A 79 5.96 3.40 -14.86
C VAL A 79 6.94 4.47 -14.36
N CYS A 80 6.48 5.41 -13.53
CA CYS A 80 7.36 6.45 -12.97
C CYS A 80 8.50 5.87 -12.10
N LYS A 81 8.28 4.72 -11.46
CA LYS A 81 9.29 4.06 -10.62
C LYS A 81 10.46 3.46 -11.41
N GLN A 82 10.29 3.15 -12.69
CA GLN A 82 11.33 2.50 -13.50
C GLN A 82 12.62 3.32 -13.57
N ASP A 83 12.48 4.65 -13.63
CA ASP A 83 13.61 5.59 -13.69
C ASP A 83 13.99 6.19 -12.31
N ALA A 84 13.28 5.79 -11.25
CA ALA A 84 13.39 6.39 -9.92
C ALA A 84 14.25 5.59 -8.93
N LYS A 85 15.04 4.62 -9.40
CA LYS A 85 15.81 3.70 -8.54
C LYS A 85 16.59 4.42 -7.44
N LEU A 86 17.32 5.48 -7.80
CA LEU A 86 18.13 6.24 -6.85
C LEU A 86 17.29 6.90 -5.74
N TYR A 87 16.10 7.39 -6.08
CA TYR A 87 15.20 8.00 -5.09
C TYR A 87 14.81 7.00 -4.00
N PHE A 88 14.44 5.78 -4.38
CA PHE A 88 14.02 4.74 -3.42
C PHE A 88 15.20 4.17 -2.62
N GLU A 89 16.39 4.04 -3.23
CA GLU A 89 17.63 3.65 -2.54
C GLU A 89 18.05 4.67 -1.47
N LYS A 90 17.83 5.96 -1.75
CA LYS A 90 18.22 7.07 -0.88
C LYS A 90 17.10 7.61 -0.01
N TYR A 91 15.93 6.96 -0.01
CA TYR A 91 14.73 7.47 0.64
C TYR A 91 14.96 7.76 2.14
N ASP A 92 15.61 6.84 2.86
CA ASP A 92 15.83 6.97 4.31
C ASP A 92 16.94 8.01 4.64
N GLU A 93 17.68 8.51 3.64
CA GLU A 93 18.60 9.65 3.79
C GLU A 93 17.88 10.99 3.57
N ILE A 94 16.72 10.97 2.89
CA ILE A 94 15.89 12.14 2.58
C ILE A 94 14.82 12.36 3.67
N TYR A 95 14.33 11.28 4.30
CA TYR A 95 13.22 11.25 5.26
C TYR A 95 13.54 10.43 6.50
#